data_AF-F4WVQ2-F1
#
_entry.id   AF-F4WVQ2-F1
#
_cell.length_a   1.000
_cell.length_b   1.000
_cell.length_c   1.000
_cell.angle_alpha   90.00
_cell.angle_beta   90.00
_cell.angle_gamma   90.00
#
_symmetry.space_group_name_H-M   'P 1'
#
loop_
_entity.id
_entity.type
_entity.pdbx_description
1 polymer ?
#
loop_
_entity_poly.entity_id
_entity_poly.type
_entity_poly.pdbx_seq_one_letter_code
_entity_poly.pdbx_strand_id
1 'polypeptide(L)' 'MFSFSRCKLWLRNCGRTIPVPMENLYKNYRICGNHFDSSMFLNDLKNRLQSHAVP' A
#
# COMPACT_ATOMS: atom_id res chain seq x y z
N MET A 1 -10.63 11.94 -0.08
CA MET A 1 -11.37 10.83 -0.71
C MET A 1 -10.38 9.72 -0.99
N PHE A 2 -10.34 8.68 -0.15
CA PHE A 2 -9.42 7.56 -0.35
C PHE A 2 -9.88 6.77 -1.58
N SER A 3 -9.06 6.76 -2.63
CA SER A 3 -9.40 6.05 -3.85
C SER A 3 -9.47 4.54 -3.58
N PHE A 4 -10.68 3.97 -3.64
CA PHE A 4 -10.97 2.54 -3.57
C PHE A 4 -10.04 1.68 -4.45
N SER A 5 -9.48 2.27 -5.51
CA SER A 5 -8.56 1.58 -6.43
C SER A 5 -7.21 1.20 -5.82
N ARG A 6 -6.66 1.98 -4.88
CA ARG A 6 -5.27 1.77 -4.41
C ARG A 6 -5.12 0.52 -3.55
N CYS A 7 -6.01 0.32 -2.58
CA CYS A 7 -5.97 -0.88 -1.73
C CYS A 7 -6.18 -2.16 -2.54
N LYS A 8 -7.09 -2.13 -3.53
CA LYS A 8 -7.32 -3.25 -4.45
C LYS A 8 -6.10 -3.61 -5.27
N LEU A 9 -5.44 -2.59 -5.84
CA LEU A 9 -4.22 -2.76 -6.63
C LEU A 9 -3.09 -3.33 -5.79
N TRP A 10 -2.89 -2.79 -4.58
CA TRP A 10 -1.85 -3.24 -3.67
C TRP A 10 -2.07 -4.69 -3.23
N LEU A 11 -3.30 -5.09 -2.89
CA LEU A 11 -3.62 -6.48 -2.58
C LEU A 11 -3.28 -7.43 -3.74
N ARG A 12 -3.62 -7.02 -4.96
CA ARG A 12 -3.33 -7.79 -6.17
C ARG A 12 -1.82 -7.96 -6.37
N ASN A 13 -1.05 -6.88 -6.27
CA ASN A 13 0.40 -6.94 -6.44
C ASN A 13 1.10 -7.77 -5.35
N CYS A 14 0.60 -7.70 -4.11
CA CYS A 14 1.12 -8.54 -3.03
C CYS A 14 0.65 -10.00 -3.11
N GLY A 15 -0.24 -10.36 -4.05
CA GLY A 15 -0.76 -11.72 -4.19
C GLY A 15 -1.54 -12.19 -2.96
N ARG A 16 -2.23 -11.30 -2.26
CA ARG A 16 -2.96 -11.61 -1.03
C ARG A 16 -4.46 -11.45 -1.19
N THR A 17 -5.20 -12.40 -0.63
CA THR A 17 -6.64 -12.33 -0.42
C THR A 17 -6.88 -12.21 1.08
N ILE A 18 -7.60 -11.18 1.51
CA ILE A 18 -7.91 -10.92 2.92
C ILE A 18 -9.43 -10.89 3.06
N PRO A 19 -10.02 -11.69 3.98
CA PRO A 19 -11.46 -11.78 4.14
C PRO A 19 -12.02 -10.61 4.98
N VAL A 20 -11.63 -9.37 4.65
CA VAL A 20 -12.17 -8.15 5.26
C VAL A 20 -12.62 -7.18 4.19
N PRO A 21 -13.65 -6.35 4.46
CA PRO A 21 -14.04 -5.28 3.53
C PRO A 21 -12.86 -4.37 3.20
N MET A 22 -12.74 -3.96 1.93
CA MET A 22 -11.62 -3.14 1.44
C MET A 22 -11.45 -1.84 2.25
N GLU A 23 -12.58 -1.25 2.62
CA GLU A 23 -12.68 -0.07 3.47
C GLU A 23 -12.20 -0.28 4.91
N ASN A 24 -12.00 -1.51 5.37
CA ASN A 24 -11.42 -1.79 6.69
C ASN A 24 -9.93 -2.15 6.65
N LEU A 25 -9.34 -2.35 5.47
CA LEU A 25 -7.93 -2.75 5.34
C LEU A 25 -6.98 -1.75 6.00
N TYR A 26 -7.25 -0.45 5.84
CA TYR A 26 -6.38 0.61 6.36
C TYR A 26 -6.27 0.62 7.89
N LYS A 27 -7.15 -0.05 8.62
CA LYS A 27 -7.15 -0.07 10.09
C LYS A 27 -5.96 -0.87 10.63
N ASN A 28 -5.85 -2.14 10.23
CA ASN A 28 -4.92 -3.09 10.84
C ASN A 28 -3.91 -3.72 9.86
N TYR A 29 -4.06 -3.50 8.55
CA TYR A 29 -3.16 -4.08 7.56
C TYR A 29 -2.15 -3.03 7.10
N ARG A 30 -0.87 -3.44 7.07
CA ARG A 30 0.27 -2.65 6.61
C ARG A 30 1.08 -3.49 5.63
N ILE A 31 1.75 -2.82 4.70
CA ILE A 31 2.71 -3.44 3.78
C ILE A 31 4.10 -3.05 4.24
N CYS A 32 5.00 -4.02 4.34
CA CYS A 32 6.38 -3.76 4.71
C CYS A 32 7.05 -2.86 3.65
N GLY A 33 7.92 -1.94 4.09
CA GLY A 33 8.58 -0.99 3.19
C GLY A 33 9.46 -1.64 2.11
N ASN A 34 9.91 -2.87 2.32
CA ASN A 34 10.71 -3.63 1.36
C ASN A 34 9.93 -4.09 0.10
N HIS A 35 8.60 -3.96 0.09
CA HIS A 35 7.80 -4.16 -1.12
C HIS A 35 7.84 -2.97 -2.07
N PHE A 36 8.39 -1.82 -1.66
CA PHE A 36 8.46 -0.62 -2.47
C PHE A 36 9.91 -0.33 -2.87
N ASP A 37 10.09 0.13 -4.10
CA ASP A 37 11.39 0.64 -4.54
C ASP A 37 11.77 1.91 -3.75
N SER A 38 13.07 2.14 -3.54
CA SER A 38 13.55 3.31 -2.78
C SER A 38 13.09 4.64 -3.40
N SER A 39 12.96 4.70 -4.74
CA SER A 39 12.47 5.87 -5.47
C SER A 39 10.99 6.18 -5.21
N MET A 40 10.22 5.21 -4.70
CA MET A 40 8.79 5.38 -4.39
C MET A 40 8.53 6.04 -3.04
N PHE A 41 9.57 6.33 -2.26
CA PHE A 41 9.47 7.09 -1.02
C PHE A 41 9.67 8.58 -1.26
N LEU A 42 9.04 9.40 -0.43
CA LEU A 42 9.17 10.87 -0.46
C LEU A 42 10.46 11.37 0.22
N ASN A 43 11.17 10.48 0.90
CA ASN A 43 12.39 10.79 1.65
C ASN A 43 13.25 9.55 1.85
N ASP A 44 14.51 9.78 2.20
CA ASP A 44 15.50 8.73 2.45
C ASP A 44 15.22 7.92 3.73
N LEU A 45 14.41 8.47 4.65
CA LEU A 45 13.95 7.76 5.86
C LEU A 45 12.90 6.68 5.56
N LYS A 46 12.40 6.61 4.32
CA LYS A 46 11.40 5.63 3.86
C LYS A 46 10.13 5.57 4.72
N ASN A 47 9.76 6.68 5.35
CA ASN A 47 8.60 6.74 6.25
C ASN A 47 7.32 7.29 5.60
N ARG A 48 7.42 7.78 4.36
CA ARG A 48 6.29 8.31 3.58
C ARG A 48 6.40 7.88 2.12
N LEU A 49 5.31 7.35 1.56
CA LEU A 49 5.22 6.92 0.17
C LEU A 49 4.71 8.05 -0.73
N GLN A 50 5.17 8.05 -1.98
CA GLN A 50 4.59 8.89 -3.02
C GLN A 50 3.12 8.49 -3.33
N SER A 51 2.35 9.40 -3.92
CA SER A 51 0.94 9.16 -4.26
C SER A 51 0.76 8.02 -5.26
N HIS A 52 1.74 7.82 -6.16
CA HIS A 52 1.74 6.78 -7.19
C HIS A 52 2.46 5.49 -6.78
N ALA A 53 3.01 5.39 -5.57
CA ALA A 53 3.75 4.21 -5.12
C ALA A 53 2.86 2.95 -5.11
N VAL A 54 3.41 1.86 -5.62
CA VAL A 54 2.78 0.52 -5.68
C VAL A 54 3.76 -0.53 -5.16
N PRO A 55 3.28 -1.52 -4.38
CA PRO A 55 4.08 -2.65 -3.91
C PRO A 55 4.19 -3.75 -4.97
#